data_AF-A0A0C3D2L8-F1
#
_entry.id   AF-A0A0C3D2L8-F1
#
_cell.length_a   1.000
_cell.length_b   1.000
_cell.length_c   1.000
_cell.angle_alpha   90.00
_cell.angle_beta   90.00
_cell.angle_gamma   90.00
#
_symmetry.space_group_name_H-M   'P 1'
#
loop_
_entity.id
_entity.type
_entity.pdbx_description
1 polymer ?
#
loop_
_entity_poly.entity_id
_entity_poly.type
_entity_poly.pdbx_seq_one_letter_code
_entity_poly.pdbx_strand_id
1 'polypeptide(L)'
;MDSPQCFSPRPFPPPALADVPLEYIVDQLHHLASNYWNKPDTADCIIVVPIPTPPGRRRATDPDVHAVPHLTLRLHSDYLCAKSTLFRDLFNGDSSRDLVQRSPPPRPSSSSSSSSSSSSSSSSSSPVLPQNTTPRMMPSSTSHPIIFLPVPDPRSIHLLIHWIYFGRTDHIETCLEQGAVHWEGLAQNVEYLGLTTDIKIFLGRWYNNWLLPARRQCHKHPSSDDGDDDLALVESGEDPEISDEHSYLTKRGRTRSLRVRVL
;
A
#
# COMPACT_ATOMS: atom_id res chain seq x y z
N MET A 1 40.56 -15.94 7.15
CA MET A 1 39.68 -15.09 7.99
C MET A 1 38.92 -14.21 7.02
N ASP A 2 37.81 -14.72 6.47
CA ASP A 2 36.99 -13.95 5.53
C ASP A 2 36.24 -12.87 6.33
N SER A 3 36.55 -11.61 6.05
CA SER A 3 35.82 -10.49 6.62
C SER A 3 34.34 -10.60 6.23
N PRO A 4 33.38 -10.31 7.14
CA PRO A 4 31.97 -10.31 6.78
C PRO A 4 31.77 -9.34 5.61
N GLN A 5 31.28 -9.85 4.48
CA GLN A 5 30.98 -9.01 3.33
C GLN A 5 29.87 -8.04 3.75
N CYS A 6 30.26 -6.77 3.90
CA CYS A 6 29.32 -5.69 4.14
C CYS A 6 28.34 -5.59 2.96
N PHE A 7 27.09 -5.27 3.22
CA PHE A 7 26.11 -4.98 2.18
C PHE A 7 26.66 -3.90 1.23
N SER A 8 26.70 -4.21 -0.06
CA SER A 8 27.03 -3.23 -1.10
C SER A 8 25.73 -2.69 -1.69
N PRO A 9 25.50 -1.36 -1.63
CA PRO A 9 24.34 -0.74 -2.25
C PRO A 9 24.21 -1.13 -3.72
N ARG A 10 22.98 -1.42 -4.15
CA ARG A 10 22.68 -1.81 -5.54
C ARG A 10 21.69 -0.82 -6.14
N PRO A 11 22.15 0.13 -6.97
CA PRO A 11 21.26 1.04 -7.64
C PRO A 11 20.30 0.28 -8.56
N PHE A 12 19.05 0.75 -8.57
CA PHE A 12 18.03 0.28 -9.49
C PHE A 12 17.53 1.42 -10.39
N PRO A 13 17.51 1.26 -11.72
CA PRO A 13 18.01 0.08 -12.44
C PRO A 13 19.54 -0.05 -12.34
N PRO A 14 20.10 -1.25 -12.50
CA PRO A 14 21.54 -1.44 -12.60
C PRO A 14 22.16 -0.53 -13.69
N PRO A 15 23.41 -0.03 -13.54
CA PRO A 15 23.99 0.91 -14.49
C PRO A 15 24.04 0.41 -15.94
N ALA A 16 24.13 -0.91 -16.14
CA ALA A 16 24.07 -1.54 -17.46
C ALA A 16 22.71 -1.36 -18.18
N LEU A 17 21.67 -0.97 -17.46
CA LEU A 17 20.32 -0.72 -17.95
C LEU A 17 19.91 0.75 -17.84
N ALA A 18 20.86 1.68 -17.62
CA ALA A 18 20.55 3.10 -17.37
C ALA A 18 19.76 3.77 -18.50
N ASP A 19 20.01 3.38 -19.76
CA ASP A 19 19.33 3.92 -20.94
C ASP A 19 18.09 3.11 -21.35
N VAL A 20 17.74 2.08 -20.59
CA VAL A 20 16.56 1.24 -20.87
C VAL A 20 15.35 1.82 -20.14
N PRO A 21 14.21 2.06 -20.84
CA PRO A 21 12.99 2.55 -20.19
C PRO A 21 12.57 1.67 -19.02
N LEU A 22 12.20 2.31 -17.90
CA LEU A 22 11.85 1.60 -16.66
C LEU A 22 10.66 0.64 -16.88
N GLU A 23 9.69 1.06 -17.68
CA GLU A 23 8.50 0.28 -18.02
C GLU A 23 8.90 -1.01 -18.72
N TYR A 24 9.88 -0.95 -19.64
CA TYR A 24 10.40 -2.13 -20.31
C TYR A 24 11.08 -3.08 -19.33
N ILE A 25 11.88 -2.56 -18.39
CA ILE A 25 12.53 -3.39 -17.36
C ILE A 25 11.47 -4.08 -16.50
N VAL A 26 10.46 -3.35 -16.05
CA VAL A 26 9.33 -3.87 -15.26
C VAL A 26 8.60 -4.97 -16.02
N ASP A 27 8.31 -4.76 -17.30
CA ASP A 27 7.65 -5.76 -18.14
C ASP A 27 8.50 -7.01 -18.26
N GLN A 28 9.81 -6.90 -18.51
CA GLN A 28 10.71 -8.06 -18.54
C GLN A 28 10.73 -8.80 -17.20
N LEU A 29 10.74 -8.09 -16.08
CA LEU A 29 10.65 -8.70 -14.75
C LEU A 29 9.35 -9.50 -14.60
N HIS A 30 8.21 -8.95 -14.99
CA HIS A 30 6.94 -9.69 -14.93
C HIS A 30 6.94 -10.96 -15.81
N HIS A 31 7.55 -10.93 -17.00
CA HIS A 31 7.69 -12.11 -17.85
C HIS A 31 8.55 -13.21 -17.20
N LEU A 32 9.55 -12.82 -16.41
CA LEU A 32 10.43 -13.74 -15.69
C LEU A 32 9.85 -14.22 -14.35
N ALA A 33 8.77 -13.63 -13.86
CA ALA A 33 8.25 -13.85 -12.51
C ALA A 33 8.01 -15.32 -12.18
N SER A 34 7.46 -16.11 -13.11
CA SER A 34 7.25 -17.56 -12.91
C SER A 34 8.53 -18.34 -12.66
N ASN A 35 9.67 -17.84 -13.15
CA ASN A 35 10.97 -18.48 -12.98
C ASN A 35 11.57 -18.22 -11.60
N TYR A 36 11.10 -17.21 -10.87
CA TYR A 36 11.67 -16.77 -9.59
C TYR A 36 10.67 -16.84 -8.42
N TRP A 37 9.37 -16.79 -8.71
CA TRP A 37 8.32 -16.91 -7.71
C TRP A 37 8.38 -18.28 -7.01
N ASN A 38 8.21 -18.28 -5.68
CA ASN A 38 8.33 -19.48 -4.83
C ASN A 38 9.67 -20.24 -4.95
N LYS A 39 10.74 -19.58 -5.43
CA LYS A 39 12.10 -20.14 -5.44
C LYS A 39 12.99 -19.40 -4.44
N PRO A 40 12.93 -19.77 -3.15
CA PRO A 40 13.70 -19.08 -2.11
C PRO A 40 15.21 -19.19 -2.32
N ASP A 41 15.68 -20.22 -3.03
CA ASP A 41 17.12 -20.43 -3.26
C ASP A 41 17.73 -19.43 -4.25
N THR A 42 16.91 -18.78 -5.08
CA THR A 42 17.35 -17.71 -5.98
C THR A 42 17.18 -16.32 -5.37
N ALA A 43 16.49 -16.23 -4.22
CA ALA A 43 16.21 -14.96 -3.56
C ALA A 43 17.50 -14.30 -3.08
N ASP A 44 17.64 -13.01 -3.34
CA ASP A 44 18.82 -12.23 -3.00
C ASP A 44 18.63 -11.35 -1.76
N CYS A 45 17.43 -11.30 -1.18
CA CYS A 45 17.12 -10.57 0.04
C CYS A 45 16.06 -11.28 0.91
N ILE A 46 16.03 -10.91 2.20
CA ILE A 46 15.07 -11.42 3.17
C ILE A 46 14.30 -10.26 3.80
N ILE A 47 12.98 -10.33 3.83
CA ILE A 47 12.12 -9.39 4.55
C ILE A 47 11.50 -10.08 5.76
N VAL A 48 11.58 -9.42 6.91
CA VAL A 48 10.96 -9.84 8.16
C VAL A 48 9.87 -8.83 8.52
N VAL A 49 8.61 -9.27 8.44
CA VAL A 49 7.43 -8.45 8.79
C VAL A 49 6.92 -8.87 10.16
N PRO A 50 6.98 -8.01 11.21
CA PRO A 50 6.42 -8.34 12.51
C PRO A 50 4.90 -8.46 12.44
N ILE A 51 4.33 -9.43 13.16
CA ILE A 51 2.88 -9.58 13.32
C ILE A 51 2.51 -9.04 14.71
N PRO A 52 1.70 -7.96 14.79
CA PRO A 52 1.20 -7.46 16.06
C PRO A 52 0.48 -8.57 16.82
N THR A 53 0.95 -8.86 18.03
CA THR A 53 0.22 -9.73 18.96
C THR A 53 -0.62 -8.84 19.86
N PRO A 54 -1.91 -9.15 20.07
CA PRO A 54 -2.72 -8.40 21.02
C PRO A 54 -2.08 -8.51 22.42
N PRO A 55 -1.90 -7.39 23.13
CA PRO A 55 -1.35 -7.41 24.48
C PRO A 55 -2.39 -8.01 25.44
N GLY A 56 -2.36 -9.32 25.65
CA GLY A 56 -3.28 -9.94 26.61
C GLY A 56 -3.37 -11.46 26.56
N ARG A 57 -2.43 -12.16 27.20
CA ARG A 57 -2.64 -13.40 28.02
C ARG A 57 -1.36 -14.03 28.56
N ARG A 58 -0.31 -13.24 28.86
CA ARG A 58 0.86 -13.83 29.52
C ARG A 58 0.58 -14.03 31.01
N ARG A 59 0.47 -15.28 31.44
CA ARG A 59 0.64 -15.63 32.87
C ARG A 59 2.09 -15.37 33.25
N ALA A 60 2.31 -14.81 34.43
CA ALA A 60 3.60 -14.26 34.88
C ALA A 60 4.71 -15.29 35.17
N THR A 61 4.61 -16.55 34.71
CA THR A 61 5.45 -17.64 35.20
C THR A 61 6.10 -18.51 34.12
N ASP A 62 6.19 -18.05 32.86
CA ASP A 62 6.88 -18.83 31.84
C ASP A 62 8.20 -18.14 31.41
N PRO A 63 9.37 -18.68 31.79
CA PRO A 63 10.65 -18.24 31.24
C PRO A 63 10.85 -18.97 29.92
N ASP A 64 10.24 -18.49 28.83
CA ASP A 64 10.58 -19.00 27.50
C ASP A 64 10.78 -17.87 26.47
N VAL A 65 11.75 -18.15 25.61
CA VAL A 65 12.43 -17.31 24.65
C VAL A 65 11.47 -17.00 23.50
N HIS A 66 10.49 -16.13 23.77
CA HIS A 66 9.39 -15.82 22.85
C HIS A 66 9.86 -15.12 21.57
N ALA A 67 10.06 -15.91 20.50
CA ALA A 67 10.12 -15.37 19.15
C ALA A 67 8.79 -14.62 18.86
N VAL A 68 8.87 -13.30 18.71
CA VAL A 68 7.73 -12.48 18.27
C VAL A 68 7.27 -13.04 16.92
N PRO A 69 5.96 -13.35 16.73
CA PRO A 69 5.50 -13.89 15.47
C PRO A 69 5.79 -12.90 14.36
N HIS A 70 6.36 -13.39 13.27
CA HIS A 70 6.76 -12.61 12.12
C HIS A 70 6.59 -13.43 10.86
N LEU A 71 6.40 -12.75 9.73
CA LEU A 71 6.46 -13.33 8.41
C LEU A 71 7.89 -13.15 7.88
N THR A 72 8.51 -14.23 7.42
CA THR A 72 9.81 -14.19 6.75
C THR A 72 9.61 -14.48 5.27
N LEU A 73 10.01 -13.54 4.42
CA LEU A 73 9.86 -13.62 2.98
C LEU A 73 11.25 -13.58 2.34
N ARG A 74 11.59 -14.58 1.53
CA ARG A 74 12.81 -14.59 0.70
C ARG A 74 12.43 -14.10 -0.69
N LEU A 75 12.94 -12.94 -1.07
CA LEU A 75 12.50 -12.19 -2.25
C LEU A 75 13.68 -11.73 -3.11
N HIS A 76 13.35 -11.14 -4.27
CA HIS A 76 14.30 -10.62 -5.24
C HIS A 76 14.25 -9.08 -5.21
N SER A 77 15.39 -8.46 -4.93
CA SER A 77 15.53 -7.02 -4.72
C SER A 77 15.11 -6.22 -5.95
N ASP A 78 15.43 -6.70 -7.16
CA ASP A 78 15.06 -6.04 -8.43
C ASP A 78 13.55 -5.84 -8.57
N TYR A 79 12.74 -6.85 -8.22
CA TYR A 79 11.28 -6.75 -8.27
C TYR A 79 10.78 -5.71 -7.28
N LEU A 80 11.33 -5.71 -6.06
CA LEU A 80 10.95 -4.76 -5.01
C LEU A 80 11.31 -3.32 -5.42
N CYS A 81 12.54 -3.08 -5.86
CA CYS A 81 13.04 -1.78 -6.28
C CYS A 81 12.29 -1.23 -7.51
N ALA A 82 11.88 -2.11 -8.43
CA ALA A 82 11.13 -1.73 -9.62
C ALA A 82 9.75 -1.13 -9.29
N LYS A 83 9.15 -1.55 -8.17
CA LYS A 83 7.77 -1.19 -7.83
C LYS A 83 7.64 -0.34 -6.55
N SER A 84 8.69 -0.19 -5.76
CA SER A 84 8.68 0.52 -4.47
C SER A 84 9.83 1.51 -4.38
N THR A 85 9.48 2.78 -4.12
CA THR A 85 10.50 3.80 -3.81
C THR A 85 11.18 3.53 -2.48
N LEU A 86 10.44 3.02 -1.49
CA LEU A 86 11.00 2.69 -0.17
C LEU A 86 12.12 1.66 -0.29
N PHE A 87 11.88 0.56 -1.02
CA PHE A 87 12.91 -0.47 -1.17
C PHE A 87 14.09 0.04 -1.98
N ARG A 88 13.85 0.80 -3.06
CA ARG A 88 14.94 1.40 -3.83
C ARG A 88 15.85 2.25 -2.95
N ASP A 89 15.29 3.08 -2.09
CA ASP A 89 16.08 3.94 -1.20
C ASP A 89 16.84 3.08 -0.15
N LEU A 90 16.18 2.08 0.45
CA LEU A 90 16.83 1.17 1.40
C LEU A 90 17.99 0.39 0.77
N PHE A 91 17.83 -0.15 -0.43
CA PHE A 91 18.87 -0.89 -1.14
C PHE A 91 19.97 0.01 -1.71
N ASN A 92 19.70 1.32 -1.88
CA ASN A 92 20.70 2.33 -2.20
C ASN A 92 21.55 2.76 -0.98
N GLY A 93 21.20 2.29 0.22
CA GLY A 93 21.90 2.64 1.45
C GLY A 93 21.41 3.92 2.12
N ASP A 94 20.26 4.48 1.72
CA ASP A 94 19.64 5.57 2.46
C ASP A 94 19.25 5.07 3.86
N SER A 95 19.62 5.83 4.88
CA SER A 95 19.31 5.43 6.25
C SER A 95 17.81 5.62 6.52
N SER A 96 17.23 4.69 7.29
CA SER A 96 15.82 4.73 7.71
C SER A 96 15.38 6.08 8.29
N ARG A 97 16.30 6.81 8.95
CA ARG A 97 16.03 8.10 9.57
C ARG A 97 15.85 9.22 8.54
N ASP A 98 16.58 9.16 7.43
CA ASP A 98 16.50 10.15 6.35
C ASP A 98 15.20 9.99 5.55
N LEU A 99 14.71 8.75 5.43
CA LEU A 99 13.44 8.44 4.75
C LEU A 99 12.22 9.01 5.48
N VAL A 100 12.20 8.93 6.82
CA VAL A 100 11.11 9.51 7.64
C VAL A 100 11.08 11.05 7.54
N GLN A 101 12.22 11.69 7.28
CA GLN A 101 12.31 13.15 7.14
C GLN A 101 11.97 13.68 5.73
N ARG A 102 12.01 12.84 4.68
CA ARG A 102 11.66 13.20 3.29
C ARG A 102 10.17 13.51 3.05
N SER A 103 9.35 13.64 4.10
CA SER A 103 8.01 14.23 3.98
C SER A 103 8.06 15.56 3.20
N PRO A 104 7.09 15.84 2.32
CA PRO A 104 7.19 16.93 1.35
C PRO A 104 7.41 18.28 2.03
N PRO A 105 8.25 19.17 1.46
CA PRO A 105 8.45 20.50 2.01
C PRO A 105 7.12 21.27 2.04
N PRO A 106 6.87 22.11 3.07
CA PRO A 106 5.75 23.05 3.03
C PRO A 106 5.91 23.94 1.80
N ARG A 107 4.81 24.11 1.05
CA ARG A 107 4.74 24.90 -0.18
C ARG A 107 5.39 26.28 0.05
N PRO A 108 6.21 26.80 -0.89
CA PRO A 108 6.89 28.07 -0.69
C PRO A 108 5.89 29.23 -0.78
N SER A 109 5.60 29.87 0.35
CA SER A 109 5.11 31.23 0.38
C SER A 109 6.28 32.20 0.20
N SER A 110 6.05 33.21 -0.61
CA SER A 110 6.97 34.25 -1.08
C SER A 110 7.74 35.00 0.02
N SER A 111 9.06 35.09 -0.18
CA SER A 111 10.01 36.18 0.15
C SER A 111 9.87 36.98 1.46
N SER A 112 10.85 36.87 2.36
CA SER A 112 11.80 37.95 2.72
C SER A 112 12.74 37.57 3.89
N SER A 113 13.87 38.26 3.92
CA SER A 113 15.09 38.08 4.71
C SER A 113 14.99 38.19 6.24
N SER A 114 15.96 37.54 6.88
CA SER A 114 16.73 37.95 8.08
C SER A 114 16.67 37.03 9.31
N SER A 115 17.86 36.89 9.87
CA SER A 115 18.34 36.08 10.99
C SER A 115 17.74 36.43 12.35
N SER A 116 17.44 35.42 13.17
CA SER A 116 18.13 35.11 14.44
C SER A 116 17.25 34.31 15.40
N SER A 117 17.95 33.50 16.19
CA SER A 117 17.53 32.65 17.30
C SER A 117 16.42 33.21 18.20
N SER A 118 15.44 32.37 18.54
CA SER A 118 15.27 31.83 19.90
C SER A 118 13.98 31.01 20.02
N SER A 119 14.11 29.97 20.83
CA SER A 119 13.08 29.08 21.36
C SER A 119 11.78 29.78 21.76
N SER A 120 10.64 29.26 21.31
CA SER A 120 9.54 28.81 22.19
C SER A 120 8.32 28.33 21.39
N SER A 121 7.75 27.23 21.90
CA SER A 121 6.33 26.84 21.83
C SER A 121 5.64 26.74 20.47
N SER A 122 5.30 25.51 20.09
CA SER A 122 3.89 25.17 19.84
C SER A 122 3.72 23.66 19.70
N SER A 123 3.09 23.10 20.73
CA SER A 123 2.38 21.83 20.74
C SER A 123 1.49 21.71 19.51
N SER A 124 2.00 21.08 18.46
CA SER A 124 1.18 20.38 17.48
C SER A 124 1.25 18.91 17.86
N SER A 125 0.09 18.36 18.20
CA SER A 125 -0.16 16.95 18.37
C SER A 125 0.15 16.22 17.06
N SER A 126 1.43 15.97 16.83
CA SER A 126 1.88 15.00 15.83
C SER A 126 1.41 13.64 16.33
N PRO A 127 0.70 12.84 15.52
CA PRO A 127 0.30 11.51 15.95
C PRO A 127 1.59 10.77 16.32
N VAL A 128 1.69 10.39 17.60
CA VAL A 128 2.78 9.59 18.14
C VAL A 128 2.76 8.28 17.37
N LEU A 129 3.51 8.22 16.26
CA LEU A 129 3.73 6.98 15.53
C LEU A 129 4.34 6.00 16.54
N PRO A 130 3.76 4.80 16.72
CA PRO A 130 4.31 3.82 17.63
C PRO A 130 5.77 3.57 17.26
N GLN A 131 6.63 3.53 18.28
CA GLN A 131 8.10 3.60 18.23
C GLN A 131 8.81 2.46 17.47
N ASN A 132 8.11 1.70 16.62
CA ASN A 132 8.64 0.53 15.92
C ASN A 132 8.11 0.37 14.47
N THR A 133 7.74 1.47 13.81
CA THR A 133 7.23 1.49 12.42
C THR A 133 8.29 1.81 11.37
N THR A 134 9.54 1.95 11.78
CA THR A 134 10.64 2.32 10.88
C THR A 134 11.24 1.10 10.19
N PRO A 135 11.25 1.06 8.84
CA PRO A 135 11.88 -0.02 8.09
C PRO A 135 13.39 0.08 8.25
N ARG A 136 14.09 -1.01 8.53
CA ARG A 136 15.54 -0.98 8.77
C ARG A 136 16.23 -2.22 8.22
N MET A 137 17.43 -2.02 7.67
CA MET A 137 18.34 -3.13 7.38
C MET A 137 18.93 -3.66 8.69
N MET A 138 18.89 -4.97 8.87
CA MET A 138 19.50 -5.65 10.00
C MET A 138 20.96 -6.00 9.67
N PRO A 139 21.89 -5.91 10.65
CA PRO A 139 23.25 -6.40 10.46
C PRO A 139 23.20 -7.93 10.28
N SER A 140 23.62 -8.41 9.12
CA SER A 140 23.66 -9.84 8.80
C SER A 140 25.03 -10.23 8.26
N SER A 141 25.54 -11.38 8.69
CA SER A 141 26.77 -11.99 8.15
C SER A 141 26.52 -12.74 6.82
N THR A 142 25.26 -12.81 6.39
CA THR A 142 24.84 -13.43 5.14
C THR A 142 25.11 -12.51 3.95
N SER A 143 25.38 -13.11 2.78
CA SER A 143 25.48 -12.40 1.49
C SER A 143 24.21 -11.65 1.10
N HIS A 144 23.08 -12.00 1.71
CA HIS A 144 21.77 -11.43 1.45
C HIS A 144 21.38 -10.44 2.56
N PRO A 145 20.99 -9.20 2.22
CA PRO A 145 20.49 -8.24 3.19
C PRO A 145 19.18 -8.73 3.82
N ILE A 146 19.05 -8.51 5.13
CA ILE A 146 17.83 -8.77 5.90
C ILE A 146 17.17 -7.42 6.24
N ILE A 147 15.91 -7.25 5.87
CA ILE A 147 15.13 -6.03 6.10
C ILE A 147 14.05 -6.32 7.12
N PHE A 148 14.05 -5.58 8.23
CA PHE A 148 12.92 -5.51 9.14
C PHE A 148 11.92 -4.48 8.60
N LEU A 149 10.69 -4.93 8.33
CA LEU A 149 9.66 -4.15 7.64
C LEU A 149 8.33 -4.16 8.42
N PRO A 150 8.14 -3.23 9.36
CA PRO A 150 6.89 -3.08 10.10
C PRO A 150 5.82 -2.39 9.26
N VAL A 151 5.05 -3.19 8.51
CA VAL A 151 3.96 -2.68 7.67
C VAL A 151 2.67 -2.39 8.49
N PRO A 152 1.86 -1.40 8.08
CA PRO A 152 0.56 -1.11 8.70
C PRO A 152 -0.38 -2.32 8.83
N ASP A 153 -0.48 -3.15 7.79
CA ASP A 153 -1.31 -4.36 7.79
C ASP A 153 -0.52 -5.59 7.30
N PRO A 154 0.05 -6.41 8.21
CA PRO A 154 0.80 -7.60 7.83
C PRO A 154 -0.03 -8.65 7.11
N ARG A 155 -1.36 -8.64 7.21
CA ARG A 155 -2.20 -9.66 6.57
C ARG A 155 -2.27 -9.46 5.06
N SER A 156 -2.18 -8.22 4.57
CA SER A 156 -2.29 -7.93 3.14
C SER A 156 -0.96 -7.86 2.39
N ILE A 157 0.18 -7.86 3.09
CA ILE A 157 1.50 -7.67 2.46
C ILE A 157 1.81 -8.69 1.36
N HIS A 158 1.45 -9.96 1.58
CA HIS A 158 1.74 -11.04 0.63
C HIS A 158 1.04 -10.82 -0.72
N LEU A 159 -0.13 -10.17 -0.74
CA LEU A 159 -0.84 -9.84 -1.97
C LEU A 159 -0.14 -8.73 -2.75
N LEU A 160 0.41 -7.74 -2.05
CA LEU A 160 1.22 -6.70 -2.68
C LEU A 160 2.53 -7.26 -3.23
N ILE A 161 3.18 -8.18 -2.51
CA ILE A 161 4.36 -8.89 -3.02
C ILE A 161 4.00 -9.70 -4.28
N HIS A 162 2.87 -10.40 -4.29
CA HIS A 162 2.42 -11.10 -5.49
C HIS A 162 2.18 -10.13 -6.67
N TRP A 163 1.52 -8.99 -6.42
CA TRP A 163 1.33 -7.96 -7.44
C TRP A 163 2.66 -7.38 -7.95
N ILE A 164 3.65 -7.17 -7.08
CA ILE A 164 4.99 -6.73 -7.49
C ILE A 164 5.64 -7.71 -8.47
N TYR A 165 5.45 -9.02 -8.29
CA TYR A 165 6.01 -10.02 -9.19
C TYR A 165 5.26 -10.13 -10.51
N PHE A 166 3.93 -10.14 -10.47
CA PHE A 166 3.14 -10.51 -11.64
C PHE A 166 2.44 -9.34 -12.33
N GLY A 167 2.40 -8.16 -11.72
CA GLY A 167 1.66 -6.99 -12.21
C GLY A 167 0.14 -7.13 -12.21
N ARG A 168 -0.39 -8.29 -11.79
CA ARG A 168 -1.84 -8.62 -11.86
C ARG A 168 -2.56 -8.37 -10.55
N THR A 169 -3.78 -7.85 -10.64
CA THR A 169 -4.62 -7.47 -9.48
C THR A 169 -5.70 -8.50 -9.14
N ASP A 170 -5.87 -9.56 -9.95
CA ASP A 170 -6.95 -10.55 -9.82
C ASP A 170 -7.01 -11.17 -8.41
N HIS A 171 -5.84 -11.45 -7.83
CA HIS A 171 -5.73 -12.05 -6.49
C HIS A 171 -6.13 -11.06 -5.41
N ILE A 172 -5.75 -9.79 -5.55
CA ILE A 172 -6.15 -8.72 -4.61
C ILE A 172 -7.66 -8.53 -4.67
N GLU A 173 -8.24 -8.47 -5.86
CA GLU A 173 -9.68 -8.33 -6.07
C GLU A 173 -10.45 -9.48 -5.42
N THR A 174 -10.05 -10.72 -5.67
CA THR A 174 -10.66 -11.92 -5.08
C THR A 174 -10.63 -11.87 -3.55
N CYS A 175 -9.49 -11.51 -2.95
CA CYS A 175 -9.37 -11.42 -1.49
C CYS A 175 -10.19 -10.27 -0.89
N LEU A 176 -10.35 -9.16 -1.62
CA LEU A 176 -11.19 -8.04 -1.22
C LEU A 176 -12.68 -8.41 -1.28
N GLU A 177 -13.12 -9.09 -2.33
CA GLU A 177 -14.50 -9.56 -2.47
C GLU A 177 -14.90 -10.55 -1.37
N GLN A 178 -13.97 -11.44 -1.00
CA GLN A 178 -14.17 -12.43 0.07
C GLN A 178 -14.08 -11.81 1.48
N GLY A 179 -13.62 -10.56 1.60
CA GLY A 179 -13.35 -9.93 2.90
C GLY A 179 -12.18 -10.56 3.67
N ALA A 180 -11.30 -11.29 2.99
CA ALA A 180 -10.11 -11.90 3.59
C ALA A 180 -9.08 -10.84 4.01
N VAL A 181 -9.07 -9.71 3.30
CA VAL A 181 -8.27 -8.52 3.59
C VAL A 181 -9.15 -7.27 3.54
N HIS A 182 -8.71 -6.22 4.23
CA HIS A 182 -9.39 -4.93 4.20
C HIS A 182 -8.72 -4.00 3.20
N TRP A 183 -9.53 -3.27 2.44
CA TRP A 183 -9.05 -2.26 1.49
C TRP A 183 -8.17 -1.19 2.16
N GLU A 184 -8.52 -0.77 3.37
CA GLU A 184 -7.77 0.26 4.10
C GLU A 184 -6.35 -0.22 4.46
N GLY A 185 -6.20 -1.48 4.87
CA GLY A 185 -4.89 -2.08 5.14
C GLY A 185 -4.01 -2.14 3.88
N LEU A 186 -4.60 -2.53 2.74
CA LEU A 186 -3.91 -2.50 1.44
C LEU A 186 -3.48 -1.08 1.05
N ALA A 187 -4.38 -0.11 1.15
CA ALA A 187 -4.11 1.28 0.80
C ALA A 187 -3.00 1.87 1.68
N GLN A 188 -3.03 1.63 2.99
CA GLN A 188 -1.99 2.06 3.92
C GLN A 188 -0.63 1.42 3.59
N ASN A 189 -0.61 0.13 3.28
CA ASN A 189 0.62 -0.55 2.87
C ASN A 189 1.17 -0.02 1.54
N VAL A 190 0.30 0.25 0.56
CA VAL A 190 0.69 0.83 -0.75
C VAL A 190 1.37 2.19 -0.57
N GLU A 191 0.82 3.06 0.28
CA GLU A 191 1.42 4.35 0.60
C GLU A 191 2.72 4.18 1.40
N TYR A 192 2.70 3.31 2.42
CA TYR A 192 3.87 3.04 3.27
C TYR A 192 5.09 2.55 2.47
N LEU A 193 4.86 1.64 1.51
CA LEU A 193 5.91 1.09 0.65
C LEU A 193 6.28 2.03 -0.50
N GLY A 194 5.55 3.13 -0.71
CA GLY A 194 5.74 4.00 -1.87
C GLY A 194 5.58 3.23 -3.19
N LEU A 195 4.51 2.43 -3.31
CA LEU A 195 4.26 1.67 -4.55
C LEU A 195 3.80 2.58 -5.69
N THR A 196 4.06 2.14 -6.92
CA THR A 196 3.72 2.89 -8.15
C THR A 196 2.23 3.16 -8.30
N THR A 197 1.89 4.13 -9.15
CA THR A 197 0.53 4.65 -9.32
C THR A 197 -0.47 3.60 -9.81
N ASP A 198 -0.03 2.56 -10.51
CA ASP A 198 -0.91 1.55 -11.10
C ASP A 198 -1.78 0.84 -10.05
N ILE A 199 -1.18 0.42 -8.94
CA ILE A 199 -1.93 -0.22 -7.85
C ILE A 199 -2.84 0.77 -7.13
N LYS A 200 -2.43 2.05 -7.03
CA LYS A 200 -3.25 3.11 -6.46
C LYS A 200 -4.51 3.36 -7.30
N ILE A 201 -4.37 3.40 -8.63
CA ILE A 201 -5.49 3.53 -9.57
C ILE A 201 -6.46 2.36 -9.41
N PHE A 202 -5.94 1.13 -9.34
CA PHE A 202 -6.77 -0.06 -9.10
C PHE A 202 -7.55 0.06 -7.78
N LEU A 203 -6.88 0.34 -6.67
CA LEU A 203 -7.53 0.47 -5.36
C LEU A 203 -8.54 1.61 -5.32
N GLY A 204 -8.27 2.74 -5.99
CA GLY A 204 -9.20 3.86 -6.11
C GLY A 204 -10.46 3.51 -6.90
N ARG A 205 -10.31 2.80 -8.03
CA ARG A 205 -11.46 2.29 -8.80
C ARG A 205 -12.29 1.32 -7.98
N TRP A 206 -11.64 0.40 -7.27
CA TRP A 206 -12.34 -0.56 -6.42
C TRP A 206 -13.12 0.13 -5.29
N TYR A 207 -12.52 1.12 -4.61
CA TYR A 207 -13.19 1.91 -3.58
C TYR A 207 -14.44 2.62 -4.10
N ASN A 208 -14.33 3.28 -5.26
CA ASN A 208 -15.44 4.02 -5.87
C ASN A 208 -16.59 3.12 -6.30
N ASN A 209 -16.30 1.90 -6.73
CA ASN A 209 -17.30 0.97 -7.22
C ASN A 209 -18.04 0.23 -6.09
N TRP A 210 -17.36 -0.03 -4.96
CA TRP A 210 -17.90 -0.94 -3.94
C TRP A 210 -18.15 -0.26 -2.58
N LEU A 211 -17.30 0.65 -2.12
CA LEU A 211 -17.45 1.27 -0.79
C LEU A 211 -18.29 2.55 -0.83
N LEU A 212 -18.12 3.41 -1.85
CA LEU A 212 -18.91 4.64 -1.95
C LEU A 212 -20.41 4.38 -2.14
N PRO A 213 -20.85 3.44 -3.01
CA PRO A 213 -22.28 3.19 -3.19
C PRO A 213 -22.91 2.59 -1.93
N ALA A 214 -22.18 1.76 -1.19
CA ALA A 214 -22.63 1.21 0.08
C ALA A 214 -22.85 2.31 1.14
N ARG A 215 -21.96 3.32 1.21
CA ARG A 215 -22.13 4.47 2.10
C ARG A 215 -23.29 5.38 1.69
N ARG A 216 -23.49 5.60 0.38
CA ARG A 216 -24.57 6.47 -0.14
C ARG A 216 -25.96 5.86 -0.02
N GLN A 217 -26.10 4.54 -0.11
CA GLN A 217 -27.40 3.87 0.01
C GLN A 217 -27.95 3.87 1.45
N CYS A 218 -27.11 4.05 2.48
CA CYS A 218 -27.56 4.09 3.88
C CYS A 218 -28.26 5.41 4.27
N HIS A 219 -27.97 6.51 3.57
CA HIS A 219 -28.52 7.83 3.88
C HIS A 219 -29.82 8.18 3.16
N LYS A 220 -30.39 7.26 2.36
CA LYS A 220 -31.72 7.42 1.77
C LYS A 220 -32.77 6.71 2.63
N HIS A 221 -32.90 7.11 3.89
CA HIS A 221 -34.16 6.94 4.58
C HIS A 221 -34.94 8.23 4.32
N PRO A 222 -35.99 8.24 3.49
CA PRO A 222 -36.88 9.38 3.44
C PRO A 222 -37.52 9.46 4.82
N SER A 223 -37.10 10.44 5.61
CA SER A 223 -37.95 10.95 6.68
C SER A 223 -39.21 11.44 5.97
N SER A 224 -40.31 10.73 6.19
CA SER A 224 -41.64 11.24 5.98
C SER A 224 -41.75 12.52 6.78
N ASP A 225 -41.59 13.66 6.11
CA ASP A 225 -41.95 14.96 6.66
C ASP A 225 -42.89 15.58 5.64
N ASP A 226 -44.16 15.54 5.99
CA ASP A 226 -45.25 16.25 5.33
C ASP A 226 -44.91 17.75 5.37
N GLY A 227 -44.64 18.31 4.20
CA GLY A 227 -44.35 19.73 4.04
C GLY A 227 -44.88 20.17 2.69
N ASP A 228 -46.20 20.37 2.64
CA ASP A 228 -46.90 21.05 1.56
C ASP A 228 -46.29 22.43 1.36
N ASP A 229 -45.56 22.65 0.26
CA ASP A 229 -45.28 23.98 -0.25
C ASP A 229 -45.41 23.97 -1.78
N ASP A 230 -46.62 24.36 -2.19
CA ASP A 230 -46.99 24.77 -3.54
C ASP A 230 -46.13 25.95 -3.98
N LEU A 231 -45.21 25.73 -4.92
CA LEU A 231 -44.69 26.81 -5.77
C LEU A 231 -44.64 26.36 -7.23
N ALA A 232 -45.76 26.60 -7.89
CA ALA A 232 -45.85 26.70 -9.34
C ALA A 232 -45.12 27.96 -9.83
N LEU A 233 -44.18 27.82 -10.77
CA LEU A 233 -43.99 28.83 -11.83
C LEU A 233 -43.14 28.28 -13.00
N VAL A 234 -43.85 28.10 -14.13
CA VAL A 234 -43.50 28.40 -15.54
C VAL A 234 -42.21 27.86 -16.18
N GLU A 235 -42.41 26.81 -16.99
CA GLU A 235 -42.26 26.78 -18.46
C GLU A 235 -41.36 27.81 -19.15
N SER A 236 -40.30 27.33 -19.80
CA SER A 236 -39.92 27.72 -21.17
C SER A 236 -39.04 26.64 -21.77
N GLY A 237 -39.53 26.04 -22.85
CA GLY A 237 -38.88 24.96 -23.58
C GLY A 237 -37.82 25.45 -24.56
N GLU A 238 -37.02 24.49 -25.04
CA GLU A 238 -36.45 24.43 -26.38
C GLU A 238 -35.77 23.04 -26.53
N ASP A 239 -36.39 22.18 -27.35
CA ASP A 239 -35.80 20.96 -27.91
C ASP A 239 -34.67 21.33 -28.90
N PRO A 240 -33.65 20.47 -29.04
CA PRO A 240 -33.61 19.77 -30.32
C PRO A 240 -33.27 18.27 -30.20
N GLU A 241 -33.97 17.52 -31.04
CA GLU A 241 -33.72 16.14 -31.43
C GLU A 241 -32.24 15.85 -31.75
N ILE A 242 -31.77 14.66 -31.38
CA ILE A 242 -30.94 13.78 -32.22
C ILE A 242 -31.15 12.35 -31.73
N SER A 243 -31.68 11.51 -32.63
CA SER A 243 -31.73 10.04 -32.56
C SER A 243 -30.36 9.46 -32.97
N ASP A 244 -29.97 8.20 -32.78
CA ASP A 244 -30.62 6.95 -32.41
C ASP A 244 -29.50 5.97 -31.96
N GLU A 245 -29.92 4.91 -31.26
CA GLU A 245 -29.35 3.57 -31.24
C GLU A 245 -27.82 3.36 -31.07
N HIS A 246 -27.43 2.77 -29.94
CA HIS A 246 -27.07 1.33 -29.97
C HIS A 246 -27.10 0.70 -28.57
N SER A 247 -27.89 -0.35 -28.47
CA SER A 247 -28.05 -1.21 -27.32
C SER A 247 -26.76 -1.96 -26.99
N TYR A 248 -26.32 -1.97 -25.73
CA TYR A 248 -25.75 -3.16 -25.09
C TYR A 248 -26.22 -3.26 -23.65
N LEU A 249 -27.08 -4.25 -23.45
CA LEU A 249 -27.63 -4.69 -22.18
C LEU A 249 -26.55 -5.42 -21.37
N THR A 250 -25.79 -4.73 -20.52
CA THR A 250 -24.93 -5.40 -19.53
C THR A 250 -25.70 -5.61 -18.22
N LYS A 251 -26.54 -6.65 -18.21
CA LYS A 251 -27.01 -7.30 -16.97
C LYS A 251 -25.78 -7.79 -16.19
N ARG A 252 -25.31 -7.04 -15.19
CA ARG A 252 -24.48 -7.59 -14.12
C ARG A 252 -25.36 -7.87 -12.91
N GLY A 253 -25.57 -9.17 -12.69
CA GLY A 253 -26.41 -9.71 -11.63
C GLY A 253 -25.98 -9.21 -10.25
N ARG A 254 -26.95 -8.67 -9.53
CA ARG A 254 -26.96 -8.61 -8.08
C ARG A 254 -27.07 -10.03 -7.55
N THR A 255 -26.02 -10.55 -6.92
CA THR A 255 -26.17 -11.59 -5.90
C THR A 255 -25.81 -10.97 -4.56
N ARG A 256 -26.85 -10.48 -3.87
CA ARG A 256 -26.85 -10.42 -2.40
C ARG A 256 -26.78 -11.87 -1.91
N SER A 257 -25.71 -12.26 -1.24
CA SER A 257 -25.78 -13.40 -0.32
C SER A 257 -25.72 -12.86 1.10
N LEU A 258 -26.89 -12.91 1.75
CA LEU A 258 -27.08 -12.65 3.16
C LEU A 258 -26.42 -13.79 3.96
N ARG A 259 -25.67 -13.39 4.99
CA ARG A 259 -25.34 -14.10 6.24
C ARG A 259 -25.63 -15.61 6.31
N VAL A 260 -24.62 -16.35 6.73
CA VAL A 260 -24.81 -17.38 7.76
C VAL A 260 -23.78 -17.17 8.87
N ARG A 261 -24.28 -16.79 10.05
CA ARG A 261 -23.61 -17.10 11.33
C ARG A 261 -23.90 -18.57 11.61
N VAL A 262 -22.87 -19.38 11.79
CA VAL A 262 -22.97 -20.59 12.62
C VAL A 262 -21.79 -20.59 13.59
N LEU A 263 -22.18 -20.54 14.87
CA LEU A 263 -21.52 -20.96 16.12
C LEU A 263 -19.99 -20.85 16.22
#